data_AF-A0A091TXN7-F1
#
_entry.id   AF-A0A091TXN7-F1
#
_cell.length_a   1.000
_cell.length_b   1.000
_cell.length_c   1.000
_cell.angle_alpha   90.00
_cell.angle_beta   90.00
_cell.angle_gamma   90.00
#
_symmetry.space_group_name_H-M   'P 1'
#
loop_
_entity.id
_entity.type
_entity.pdbx_description
1 polymer ?
#
loop_
_entity_poly.entity_id
_entity_poly.type
_entity_poly.pdbx_seq_one_letter_code
_entity_poly.pdbx_strand_id
1 'polypeptide(L)'
;VKPRAPKNLAIEKVENGNFNLSWEESYSPPSMLSGQPVIYEVKYWRKQHLTEVSVKAINYQANSFEITASSLRRGYDYVASVRCKYTEYPAYWSEWSEKVEFHYDYQVTAEDILQMAVPVSCILIMAVSVICYFCFTK
;
A
#
# COMPACT_ATOMS: atom_id res chain seq x y z
N VAL A 1 -31.87 4.83 2.96
CA VAL A 1 -31.38 3.67 2.16
C VAL A 1 -29.92 3.45 2.51
N LYS A 2 -29.51 2.20 2.80
CA LYS A 2 -28.10 1.86 3.02
C LYS A 2 -27.44 1.52 1.68
N PRO A 3 -26.34 2.17 1.29
CA PRO A 3 -25.66 1.89 0.03
C PRO A 3 -25.09 0.46 -0.02
N ARG A 4 -24.95 -0.08 -1.23
CA ARG A 4 -24.16 -1.29 -1.47
C ARG A 4 -22.67 -0.99 -1.36
N ALA A 5 -21.88 -1.97 -0.92
CA ALA A 5 -20.43 -1.85 -0.85
C ALA A 5 -19.82 -1.79 -2.27
N PRO A 6 -18.74 -1.02 -2.49
CA PRO A 6 -18.01 -1.03 -3.76
C PRO A 6 -17.55 -2.44 -4.14
N LYS A 7 -17.43 -2.68 -5.44
CA LYS A 7 -17.12 -4.01 -6.01
C LYS A 7 -15.82 -3.98 -6.81
N ASN A 8 -15.35 -5.15 -7.22
CA ASN A 8 -14.14 -5.31 -8.03
C ASN A 8 -12.93 -4.61 -7.41
N LEU A 9 -12.76 -4.78 -6.08
CA LEU A 9 -11.63 -4.22 -5.37
C LEU A 9 -10.34 -4.90 -5.84
N ALA A 10 -9.42 -4.12 -6.40
CA ALA A 10 -8.13 -4.59 -6.88
C ALA A 10 -7.00 -3.75 -6.28
N ILE A 11 -5.82 -4.36 -6.16
CA ILE A 11 -4.63 -3.66 -5.70
C ILE A 11 -3.45 -3.97 -6.61
N GLU A 12 -2.76 -2.92 -7.02
CA GLU A 12 -1.64 -3.01 -7.94
C GLU A 12 -0.48 -2.19 -7.40
N LYS A 13 0.74 -2.73 -7.51
CA LYS A 13 1.95 -1.98 -7.18
C LYS A 13 2.29 -1.07 -8.36
N VAL A 14 2.47 0.22 -8.09
CA VAL A 14 2.84 1.23 -9.09
C VAL A 14 4.36 1.42 -9.13
N GLU A 15 4.86 2.00 -10.24
CA GLU A 15 6.30 2.15 -10.51
C GLU A 15 7.06 2.90 -9.40
N ASN A 16 6.41 3.85 -8.72
CA ASN A 16 7.00 4.61 -7.62
C ASN A 16 7.12 3.79 -6.30
N GLY A 17 6.69 2.53 -6.29
CA GLY A 17 6.75 1.63 -5.14
C GLY A 17 5.54 1.68 -4.22
N ASN A 18 4.58 2.58 -4.45
CA ASN A 18 3.31 2.64 -3.73
C ASN A 18 2.32 1.58 -4.24
N PHE A 19 1.13 1.52 -3.64
CA PHE A 19 0.06 0.63 -4.07
C PHE A 19 -1.17 1.43 -4.47
N ASN A 20 -1.66 1.21 -5.68
CA ASN A 20 -2.93 1.75 -6.14
C ASN A 20 -4.05 0.74 -5.83
N LEU A 21 -4.94 1.12 -4.93
CA LEU A 21 -6.17 0.39 -4.62
C LEU A 21 -7.29 0.94 -5.50
N SER A 22 -7.94 0.12 -6.33
CA SER A 22 -9.02 0.54 -7.23
C SER A 22 -10.30 -0.24 -7.01
N TRP A 23 -11.45 0.35 -7.32
CA TRP A 23 -12.77 -0.26 -7.16
C TRP A 23 -13.78 0.29 -8.17
N GLU A 24 -14.92 -0.40 -8.29
CA GLU A 24 -16.07 0.03 -9.08
C GLU A 24 -17.27 0.41 -8.21
N GLU A 25 -18.10 1.32 -8.74
CA GLU A 25 -19.41 1.62 -8.17
C GLU A 25 -20.33 0.39 -8.17
N SER A 26 -21.09 0.23 -7.10
CA SER A 26 -22.03 -0.90 -6.96
C SER A 26 -23.26 -0.78 -7.86
N TYR A 27 -23.57 0.43 -8.32
CA TYR A 27 -24.76 0.74 -9.10
C TYR A 27 -24.37 1.18 -10.51
N SER A 28 -25.13 0.70 -11.49
CA SER A 28 -24.98 1.05 -12.90
C SER A 28 -26.31 1.55 -13.45
N PRO A 29 -26.33 2.26 -14.60
CA PRO A 29 -27.57 2.69 -15.23
C PRO A 29 -28.51 1.48 -15.46
N PRO A 30 -29.83 1.64 -15.25
CA PRO A 30 -30.59 2.88 -15.04
C PRO A 30 -30.82 3.26 -13.56
N SER A 31 -30.01 2.78 -12.61
CA SER A 31 -30.18 3.12 -11.19
C SER A 31 -30.03 4.62 -10.93
N MET A 32 -30.95 5.22 -10.16
CA MET A 32 -30.85 6.63 -9.71
C MET A 32 -29.64 6.90 -8.82
N LEU A 33 -29.00 5.85 -8.28
CA LEU A 33 -27.79 5.93 -7.46
C LEU A 33 -26.50 5.83 -8.27
N SER A 34 -26.57 5.57 -9.57
CA SER A 34 -25.39 5.50 -10.44
C SER A 34 -24.89 6.93 -10.74
N GLY A 35 -23.57 7.16 -10.61
CA GLY A 35 -22.94 8.45 -10.92
C GLY A 35 -23.29 9.61 -9.97
N GLN A 36 -24.03 9.34 -8.89
CA GLN A 36 -24.28 10.33 -7.84
C GLN A 36 -23.01 10.60 -7.01
N PRO A 37 -22.90 11.75 -6.34
CA PRO A 37 -21.74 12.03 -5.50
C PRO A 37 -21.65 11.10 -4.27
N VAL A 38 -20.50 10.45 -4.13
CA VAL A 38 -20.20 9.47 -3.07
C VAL A 38 -18.88 9.85 -2.37
N ILE A 39 -18.86 9.74 -1.05
CA ILE A 39 -17.65 9.75 -0.22
C ILE A 39 -17.21 8.30 0.00
N TYR A 40 -15.93 8.02 -0.22
CA TYR A 40 -15.34 6.71 0.06
C TYR A 40 -14.51 6.75 1.34
N GLU A 41 -14.44 5.60 2.01
CA GLU A 41 -13.48 5.36 3.08
C GLU A 41 -12.67 4.11 2.74
N VAL A 42 -11.35 4.26 2.73
CA VAL A 42 -10.40 3.16 2.62
C VAL A 42 -9.92 2.80 4.01
N LYS A 43 -9.92 1.51 4.31
CA LYS A 43 -9.32 0.94 5.50
C LYS A 43 -8.26 -0.07 5.10
N TYR A 44 -7.06 0.08 5.63
CA TYR A 44 -5.99 -0.91 5.49
C TYR A 44 -5.28 -1.17 6.82
N TRP A 45 -4.85 -2.42 7.02
CA TRP A 45 -4.23 -2.87 8.27
C TRP A 45 -3.27 -4.04 8.01
N ARG A 46 -2.34 -4.27 8.95
CA ARG A 46 -1.44 -5.43 8.90
C ARG A 46 -2.23 -6.70 9.22
N LYS A 47 -2.14 -7.72 8.38
CA LYS A 47 -2.90 -8.98 8.52
C LYS A 47 -2.65 -9.62 9.89
N GLN A 48 -1.41 -9.59 10.36
CA GLN A 48 -0.98 -10.16 11.64
C GLN A 48 -1.27 -9.24 12.85
N HIS A 49 -1.63 -7.97 12.65
CA HIS A 49 -1.81 -6.97 13.72
C HIS A 49 -3.07 -6.14 13.49
N LEU A 50 -4.21 -6.69 13.91
CA LEU A 50 -5.54 -6.08 13.75
C LEU A 50 -5.74 -4.76 14.51
N THR A 51 -4.85 -4.42 15.45
CA THR A 51 -4.92 -3.20 16.26
C THR A 51 -4.40 -1.95 15.54
N GLU A 52 -3.61 -2.10 14.48
CA GLU A 52 -3.10 -0.98 13.68
C GLU A 52 -3.93 -0.81 12.41
N VAL A 53 -5.02 -0.05 12.54
CA VAL A 53 -5.95 0.22 11.44
C VAL A 53 -5.78 1.65 10.97
N SER A 54 -5.44 1.82 9.70
CA SER A 54 -5.45 3.11 9.03
C SER A 54 -6.78 3.28 8.30
N VAL A 55 -7.51 4.35 8.62
CA VAL A 55 -8.75 4.74 7.93
C VAL A 55 -8.55 6.11 7.28
N LYS A 56 -8.84 6.20 5.99
CA LYS A 56 -8.70 7.43 5.20
C LYS A 56 -10.00 7.69 4.44
N ALA A 57 -10.57 8.87 4.64
CA ALA A 57 -11.69 9.36 3.85
C ALA A 57 -11.18 9.95 2.54
N ILE A 58 -11.89 9.68 1.45
CA ILE A 58 -11.54 10.09 0.09
C ILE A 58 -12.70 10.90 -0.47
N ASN A 59 -12.34 12.01 -1.10
CA ASN A 59 -13.28 12.93 -1.72
C ASN A 59 -13.90 12.35 -3.00
N TYR A 60 -14.93 13.05 -3.46
CA TYR A 60 -15.83 12.73 -4.55
C TYR A 60 -15.16 12.18 -5.83
N GLN A 61 -15.79 11.16 -6.42
CA GLN A 61 -15.49 10.56 -7.74
C GLN A 61 -14.14 9.83 -7.88
N ALA A 62 -13.45 9.54 -6.79
CA ALA A 62 -12.30 8.65 -6.83
C ALA A 62 -12.76 7.19 -6.95
N ASN A 63 -12.28 6.49 -7.98
CA ASN A 63 -12.38 5.03 -8.10
C ASN A 63 -11.06 4.34 -7.74
N SER A 64 -10.12 5.10 -7.16
CA SER A 64 -8.86 4.58 -6.67
C SER A 64 -8.29 5.41 -5.52
N PHE A 65 -7.35 4.81 -4.80
CA PHE A 65 -6.60 5.40 -3.71
C PHE A 65 -5.16 4.88 -3.70
N GLU A 66 -4.21 5.81 -3.63
CA GLU A 66 -2.81 5.45 -3.50
C GLU A 66 -2.41 5.29 -2.03
N ILE A 67 -2.06 4.08 -1.65
CA ILE A 67 -1.46 3.76 -0.35
C ILE A 67 0.04 3.99 -0.48
N THR A 68 0.55 5.03 0.20
CA THR A 68 1.97 5.39 0.13
C THR A 68 2.83 4.35 0.83
N ALA A 69 3.95 3.98 0.23
CA ALA A 69 4.94 3.08 0.82
C ALA A 69 5.44 3.58 2.19
N SER A 70 5.50 4.90 2.39
CA SER A 70 5.85 5.53 3.68
C SER A 70 4.87 5.25 4.82
N SER A 71 3.61 4.88 4.50
CA SER A 71 2.60 4.52 5.49
C SER A 71 2.64 3.03 5.89
N LEU A 72 3.49 2.24 5.22
CA LEU A 72 3.58 0.80 5.38
C LEU A 72 4.89 0.39 6.06
N ARG A 73 4.79 -0.58 6.97
CA ARG A 73 5.94 -1.34 7.50
C ARG A 73 6.30 -2.47 6.55
N ARG A 74 7.60 -2.57 6.24
CA ARG A 74 8.20 -3.59 5.37
C ARG A 74 8.10 -4.99 5.96
N GLY A 75 7.99 -5.99 5.10
CA GLY A 75 7.96 -7.42 5.44
C GLY A 75 6.62 -7.91 6.00
N TYR A 76 5.53 -7.16 5.79
CA TYR A 76 4.20 -7.50 6.30
C TYR A 76 3.19 -7.67 5.16
N ASP A 77 2.23 -8.57 5.41
CA ASP A 77 1.02 -8.65 4.63
C ASP A 77 0.01 -7.62 5.14
N TYR A 78 -0.63 -6.95 4.19
CA TYR A 78 -1.67 -5.98 4.45
C TYR A 78 -2.98 -6.47 3.87
N VAL A 79 -4.05 -5.98 4.47
CA VAL A 79 -5.41 -6.17 3.97
C VAL A 79 -6.02 -4.79 3.78
N ALA A 80 -6.71 -4.58 2.67
CA ALA A 80 -7.45 -3.36 2.38
C ALA A 80 -8.93 -3.66 2.08
N SER A 81 -9.79 -2.69 2.39
CA SER A 81 -11.23 -2.74 2.11
C SER A 81 -11.79 -1.33 2.01
N VAL A 82 -12.87 -1.16 1.24
CA VAL A 82 -13.50 0.13 0.94
C VAL A 82 -14.97 0.11 1.32
N ARG A 83 -15.47 1.23 1.83
CA ARG A 83 -16.91 1.48 1.97
C ARG A 83 -17.27 2.86 1.42
N CYS A 84 -18.55 3.12 1.29
CA CYS A 84 -19.06 4.32 0.65
C CYS A 84 -20.29 4.90 1.34
N LYS A 85 -20.50 6.21 1.17
CA LYS A 85 -21.66 6.94 1.66
C LYS A 85 -22.06 8.00 0.64
N TYR A 86 -23.33 8.05 0.29
CA TYR A 86 -23.87 9.07 -0.60
C TYR A 86 -24.05 10.39 0.16
N THR A 87 -23.70 11.50 -0.47
CA THR A 87 -23.75 12.81 0.20
C THR A 87 -25.12 13.44 0.22
N GLU A 88 -25.92 13.20 -0.82
CA GLU A 88 -27.29 13.70 -0.94
C GLU A 88 -28.30 12.87 -0.13
N TYR A 89 -27.91 11.66 0.30
CA TYR A 89 -28.76 10.77 1.09
C TYR A 89 -28.18 10.59 2.50
N PRO A 90 -28.66 11.35 3.49
CA PRO A 90 -28.21 11.17 4.87
C PRO A 90 -28.88 9.92 5.43
N ALA A 91 -28.11 8.83 5.62
CA ALA A 91 -28.30 8.02 6.84
C ALA A 91 -27.17 7.00 7.12
N TYR A 92 -26.56 6.33 6.13
CA TYR A 92 -25.70 5.18 6.45
C TYR A 92 -24.51 5.00 5.50
N TRP A 93 -23.38 4.58 6.05
CA TRP A 93 -22.31 3.94 5.29
C TRP A 93 -22.77 2.58 4.75
N SER A 94 -22.24 2.15 3.60
CA SER A 94 -22.31 0.76 3.20
C SER A 94 -21.54 -0.14 4.18
N GLU A 95 -21.75 -1.45 4.04
CA GLU A 95 -20.80 -2.42 4.57
C GLU A 95 -19.43 -2.24 3.91
N TRP A 96 -18.40 -2.75 4.58
CA TRP A 96 -17.08 -2.88 3.98
C TRP A 96 -17.15 -3.84 2.78
N SER A 97 -16.44 -3.51 1.70
CA SER A 97 -16.28 -4.36 0.52
C SER A 97 -15.57 -5.67 0.87
N GLU A 98 -15.47 -6.54 -0.13
CA GLU A 98 -14.50 -7.64 -0.09
C GLU A 98 -13.09 -7.12 0.21
N LYS A 99 -12.28 -8.01 0.78
CA LYS A 99 -10.93 -7.71 1.22
C LYS A 99 -9.96 -8.06 0.11
N VAL A 100 -8.98 -7.19 -0.12
CA VAL A 100 -7.83 -7.51 -0.95
C VAL A 100 -6.58 -7.57 -0.08
N GLU A 101 -5.71 -8.54 -0.35
CA GLU A 101 -4.45 -8.71 0.37
C GLU A 101 -3.27 -8.33 -0.53
N PHE A 102 -2.26 -7.71 0.07
CA PHE A 102 -1.02 -7.35 -0.63
C PHE A 102 0.17 -7.42 0.31
N HIS A 103 1.31 -7.81 -0.23
CA HIS A 103 2.55 -7.92 0.53
C HIS A 103 3.45 -6.72 0.23
N TYR A 104 3.98 -6.08 1.27
CA TYR A 104 4.96 -5.00 1.12
C TYR A 104 6.34 -5.45 1.57
N ASP A 105 7.15 -5.93 0.61
CA ASP A 105 8.55 -6.29 0.84
C ASP A 105 9.53 -5.26 0.29
N TYR A 106 10.78 -5.40 0.73
CA TYR A 106 11.94 -4.71 0.21
C TYR A 106 12.11 -4.99 -1.29
N GLN A 107 11.97 -3.95 -2.11
CA GLN A 107 12.64 -3.98 -3.40
C GLN A 107 14.06 -3.51 -3.20
N VAL A 108 14.98 -4.46 -3.33
CA VAL A 108 16.41 -4.19 -3.39
C VAL A 108 16.65 -3.27 -4.58
N THR A 109 16.85 -1.97 -4.32
CA THR A 109 17.21 -1.04 -5.39
C THR A 109 18.71 -1.14 -5.67
N ALA A 110 19.12 -0.83 -6.90
CA ALA A 110 20.54 -0.82 -7.24
C ALA A 110 21.33 0.18 -6.35
N GLU A 111 20.69 1.26 -5.93
CA GLU A 111 21.26 2.25 -5.02
C GLU A 111 21.52 1.65 -3.63
N ASP A 112 20.55 0.92 -3.08
CA ASP A 112 20.75 0.26 -1.79
C ASP A 112 21.83 -0.83 -1.85
N ILE A 113 21.90 -1.60 -2.95
CA ILE A 113 22.97 -2.59 -3.16
C ILE A 113 24.31 -1.87 -3.15
N LEU A 114 24.43 -0.76 -3.86
CA LEU A 114 25.67 0.00 -3.93
C LEU A 114 26.05 0.56 -2.55
N GLN A 115 25.08 1.12 -1.82
CA GLN A 115 25.29 1.64 -0.47
C GLN A 115 25.75 0.55 0.52
N MET A 116 25.29 -0.69 0.37
CA MET A 116 25.77 -1.82 1.19
C MET A 116 27.09 -2.40 0.68
N ALA A 117 27.26 -2.55 -0.63
CA ALA A 117 28.40 -3.22 -1.23
C ALA A 117 29.70 -2.42 -1.13
N VAL A 118 29.63 -1.09 -1.26
CA VAL A 118 30.80 -0.20 -1.17
C VAL A 118 31.53 -0.30 0.17
N PRO A 119 30.89 -0.08 1.33
CA PRO A 119 31.57 -0.16 2.62
C PRO A 119 32.08 -1.57 2.92
N VAL A 120 31.31 -2.61 2.56
CA VAL A 120 31.75 -4.01 2.72
C VAL A 120 33.02 -4.27 1.89
N SER A 121 33.06 -3.83 0.64
CA SER A 121 34.23 -3.96 -0.23
C SER A 121 35.44 -3.20 0.33
N CYS A 122 35.24 -1.97 0.83
CA CYS A 122 36.31 -1.20 1.47
C CYS A 122 36.90 -1.91 2.68
N ILE A 123 36.06 -2.48 3.56
CA ILE A 123 36.49 -3.23 4.74
C ILE A 123 37.31 -4.45 4.32
N LEU A 124 36.86 -5.20 3.31
CA LEU A 124 37.59 -6.36 2.79
C LEU A 124 38.94 -5.97 2.19
N ILE A 125 39.00 -4.90 1.38
CA ILE A 125 40.25 -4.40 0.80
C ILE A 125 41.24 -3.98 1.90
N MET A 126 40.77 -3.26 2.92
CA MET A 126 41.60 -2.84 4.06
C MET A 126 42.09 -4.04 4.89
N ALA A 127 41.27 -5.05 5.09
CA ALA A 127 41.68 -6.26 5.80
C ALA A 127 42.78 -7.01 5.02
N VAL A 128 42.60 -7.17 3.70
CA VAL A 128 43.59 -7.82 2.83
C VAL A 128 44.90 -7.04 2.80
N SER A 129 44.87 -5.71 2.70
CA SER A 129 46.09 -4.90 2.66
C SER A 129 46.88 -4.99 3.98
N VAL A 130 46.20 -5.00 5.12
CA VAL A 130 46.81 -5.20 6.44
C VAL A 130 47.44 -6.59 6.54
N ILE A 131 46.73 -7.65 6.10
CA ILE A 131 47.27 -9.01 6.08
C ILE A 131 48.54 -9.08 5.23
N CYS A 132 48.50 -8.53 4.01
CA CYS A 132 49.67 -8.50 3.13
C CYS A 132 50.85 -7.76 3.78
N TYR A 133 50.61 -6.60 4.41
CA TYR A 133 51.65 -5.84 5.09
C TYR A 133 52.37 -6.69 6.16
N PHE A 134 51.62 -7.41 7.01
CA PHE A 134 52.20 -8.28 8.03
C PHE A 134 52.89 -9.53 7.47
N CYS A 135 52.43 -10.05 6.32
CA CYS A 135 53.09 -11.17 5.65
C CYS A 135 54.43 -10.78 5.01
N PHE A 136 54.59 -9.53 4.54
CA PHE A 136 55.83 -9.05 3.91
C PHE A 136 56.83 -8.44 4.88
N THR A 137 56.39 -7.98 6.06
CA THR A 137 57.26 -7.39 7.09
C THR A 137 57.80 -8.40 8.10
N LYS A 138 57.45 -9.68 7.95
CA LYS A 138 58.04 -10.82 8.66
C LYS A 138 58.81 -11.71 7.71
#